data_AF-A0A0S8F2K0-F1
#
_entry.id   AF-A0A0S8F2K0-F1
#
_cell.length_a   1.000
_cell.length_b   1.000
_cell.length_c   1.000
_cell.angle_alpha   90.00
_cell.angle_beta   90.00
_cell.angle_gamma   90.00
#
_symmetry.space_group_name_H-M   'P 1'
#
loop_
_entity.id
_entity.type
_entity.pdbx_description
1 polymer ?
#
loop_
_entity_poly.entity_id
_entity_poly.type
_entity_poly.pdbx_seq_one_letter_code
_entity_poly.pdbx_strand_id
1 'polypeptide(L)'
;MAAREKIPESQLYDVRLKDMMASPMTVLQDIYAHFNLEFTEEIAGLLEARISEKPTSQEGEHEYSIEEFGLTNEQVRETLKTYNERFGV
;
A
#
# COMPACT_ATOMS: atom_id res chain seq x y z
N MET A 1 9.73 1.53 13.23
CA MET A 1 8.72 2.62 13.28
C MET A 1 9.14 3.87 14.06
N ALA A 2 10.24 3.86 14.82
CA ALA A 2 10.66 5.02 15.63
C ALA A 2 10.85 6.34 14.84
N ALA A 3 11.19 6.27 13.54
CA ALA A 3 11.24 7.45 12.68
C ALA A 3 9.85 8.04 12.41
N ARG A 4 8.81 7.19 12.30
CA ARG A 4 7.42 7.60 12.05
C ARG A 4 6.87 8.46 13.18
N GLU A 5 7.24 8.16 14.42
CA GLU A 5 6.81 8.91 15.62
C GLU A 5 7.31 10.37 15.62
N LYS A 6 8.32 10.68 14.83
CA LYS A 6 8.89 12.03 14.71
C LYS A 6 8.27 12.83 13.56
N ILE A 7 7.44 12.20 12.73
CA ILE A 7 6.80 12.82 11.56
C ILE A 7 5.34 13.12 11.93
N PRO A 8 4.84 14.35 11.67
CA PRO A 8 3.43 14.66 11.90
C PRO A 8 2.50 13.73 11.12
N GLU A 9 1.41 13.28 11.74
CA GLU A 9 0.45 12.37 11.09
C GLU A 9 -0.19 12.99 9.83
N SER A 10 -0.32 14.31 9.77
CA SER A 10 -0.78 15.01 8.56
C SER A 10 0.16 14.88 7.36
N GLN A 11 1.39 14.44 7.56
CA GLN A 11 2.38 14.21 6.50
C GLN A 11 2.52 12.72 6.13
N LEU A 12 1.73 11.85 6.75
CA LEU A 12 1.78 10.41 6.55
C LEU A 12 0.39 9.89 6.18
N TYR A 13 0.33 9.03 5.18
CA TYR A 13 -0.88 8.30 4.83
C TYR A 13 -0.53 6.84 4.61
N ASP A 14 -1.24 5.93 5.27
CA ASP A 14 -1.00 4.49 5.15
C ASP A 14 -1.96 3.89 4.11
N VAL A 15 -1.39 3.26 3.08
CA VAL A 15 -2.18 2.59 2.04
C VAL A 15 -2.04 1.08 2.21
N ARG A 16 -3.17 0.40 2.39
CA ARG A 16 -3.20 -1.07 2.36
C ARG A 16 -3.21 -1.54 0.92
N LEU A 17 -2.30 -2.46 0.58
CA LEU A 17 -2.23 -3.03 -0.75
C LEU A 17 -3.57 -3.65 -1.19
N LYS A 18 -4.27 -4.34 -0.27
CA LYS A 18 -5.59 -4.93 -0.54
C LYS A 18 -6.62 -3.88 -0.97
N ASP A 19 -6.66 -2.74 -0.29
CA ASP A 19 -7.61 -1.66 -0.60
C ASP A 19 -7.23 -0.98 -1.91
N MET A 20 -5.93 -0.80 -2.16
CA MET A 20 -5.41 -0.27 -3.43
C MET A 20 -5.73 -1.20 -4.62
N MET A 21 -5.69 -2.52 -4.43
CA MET A 21 -6.05 -3.48 -5.49
C MET A 21 -7.57 -3.57 -5.70
N ALA A 22 -8.36 -3.47 -4.63
CA ALA A 22 -9.81 -3.59 -4.70
C ALA A 22 -10.49 -2.32 -5.19
N SER A 23 -9.98 -1.14 -4.81
CA SER A 23 -10.61 0.17 -5.06
C SER A 23 -9.55 1.28 -5.17
N PRO A 24 -8.69 1.24 -6.19
CA PRO A 24 -7.57 2.19 -6.34
C PRO A 24 -8.03 3.64 -6.41
N MET A 25 -9.16 3.91 -7.07
CA MET A 25 -9.67 5.27 -7.23
C MET A 25 -10.12 5.89 -5.91
N THR A 26 -10.78 5.10 -5.06
CA THR A 26 -11.17 5.53 -3.70
C THR A 26 -9.93 5.86 -2.87
N VAL A 27 -8.92 4.99 -2.89
CA VAL A 27 -7.66 5.21 -2.17
C VAL A 27 -6.96 6.49 -2.65
N LEU A 28 -6.93 6.74 -3.97
CA LEU A 28 -6.33 7.95 -4.53
C LEU A 28 -7.09 9.22 -4.12
N GLN A 29 -8.42 9.19 -4.11
CA GLN A 29 -9.23 10.31 -3.62
C GLN A 29 -8.96 10.59 -2.14
N ASP A 30 -8.88 9.55 -1.30
CA ASP A 30 -8.60 9.70 0.12
C ASP A 30 -7.20 10.28 0.37
N ILE A 31 -6.19 9.87 -0.42
CA ILE A 31 -4.83 10.45 -0.37
C ILE A 31 -4.87 11.95 -0.67
N TYR A 32 -5.55 12.35 -1.75
CA TYR A 32 -5.65 13.77 -2.13
C TYR A 32 -6.35 14.58 -1.05
N ALA A 33 -7.46 14.05 -0.50
CA ALA A 33 -8.18 14.68 0.59
C ALA A 33 -7.31 14.84 1.85
N HIS A 34 -6.57 13.80 2.24
CA HIS A 34 -5.70 13.83 3.43
C HIS A 34 -4.62 14.91 3.34
N PHE A 35 -4.02 15.08 2.17
CA PHE A 35 -2.98 16.07 1.94
C PHE A 35 -3.51 17.45 1.51
N ASN A 36 -4.83 17.65 1.49
CA ASN A 36 -5.49 18.87 1.03
C ASN A 36 -5.05 19.26 -0.41
N LEU A 37 -4.92 18.27 -1.28
CA LEU A 37 -4.61 18.45 -2.69
C LEU A 37 -5.91 18.50 -3.51
N GLU A 38 -5.88 19.29 -4.59
CA GLU A 38 -7.03 19.41 -5.49
C GLU A 38 -7.18 18.13 -6.34
N PHE A 39 -8.37 17.53 -6.32
CA PHE A 39 -8.71 16.37 -7.13
C PHE A 39 -9.75 16.76 -8.19
N THR A 40 -9.28 17.11 -9.38
CA THR A 40 -10.13 17.55 -10.50
C THR A 40 -10.60 16.39 -11.36
N GLU A 41 -11.61 16.62 -12.20
CA GLU A 41 -12.05 15.63 -13.21
C GLU A 41 -10.94 15.27 -14.21
N GLU A 42 -10.05 16.21 -14.53
CA GLU A 42 -8.90 15.95 -15.40
C GLU A 42 -7.91 14.96 -14.75
N ILE A 43 -7.57 15.19 -13.48
CA ILE A 43 -6.71 14.28 -12.71
C ILE A 43 -7.37 12.91 -12.59
N ALA A 44 -8.68 12.89 -12.32
CA ALA A 44 -9.45 11.65 -12.25
C ALA A 44 -9.34 10.83 -13.53
N GLY A 45 -9.54 11.46 -14.70
CA GLY A 45 -9.45 10.78 -16.00
C GLY A 45 -8.05 10.23 -16.30
N LEU A 46 -6.99 10.96 -15.95
CA LEU A 46 -5.61 10.48 -16.11
C LEU A 46 -5.31 9.26 -15.24
N LEU A 47 -5.78 9.27 -13.99
CA LEU A 47 -5.60 8.16 -13.06
C LEU A 47 -6.40 6.93 -13.50
N GLU A 48 -7.66 7.10 -13.93
CA GLU A 48 -8.49 6.01 -14.45
C GLU A 48 -7.87 5.35 -15.70
N ALA A 49 -7.36 6.16 -16.62
CA ALA A 49 -6.65 5.64 -17.80
C ALA A 49 -5.44 4.81 -17.39
N ARG A 50 -4.61 5.32 -16.47
CA ARG A 50 -3.42 4.63 -15.97
C ARG A 50 -3.75 3.32 -15.25
N ILE A 51 -4.80 3.30 -14.43
CA ILE A 51 -5.26 2.10 -13.72
C ILE A 51 -5.74 1.05 -14.73
N SER A 52 -6.44 1.48 -15.77
CA SER A 52 -6.98 0.60 -16.82
C SER A 52 -5.89 -0.12 -17.62
N GLU A 53 -4.68 0.45 -17.71
CA GLU A 53 -3.52 -0.19 -18.34
C GLU A 53 -2.98 -1.40 -17.55
N LYS A 54 -3.43 -1.63 -16.31
CA LYS A 54 -3.04 -2.74 -15.42
C LYS A 54 -1.52 -3.04 -15.42
N PRO A 55 -0.66 -2.06 -15.11
CA PRO A 55 0.79 -2.21 -15.23
C PRO A 55 1.37 -3.34 -14.37
N THR A 56 0.76 -3.66 -13.23
CA THR A 56 1.25 -4.68 -12.28
C THR A 56 0.82 -6.11 -12.62
N SER A 57 -0.13 -6.33 -13.53
CA SER A 57 -0.53 -7.68 -13.98
C SER A 57 0.34 -8.23 -15.11
N GLN A 58 1.40 -7.51 -15.53
CA GLN A 58 2.22 -7.91 -16.67
C GLN A 58 3.34 -8.90 -16.32
N GLU A 59 3.70 -9.00 -15.05
CA GLU A 59 4.69 -9.97 -14.56
C GLU A 59 3.93 -11.10 -13.87
N GLY A 60 4.06 -12.33 -14.37
CA GLY A 60 3.30 -13.49 -13.90
C GLY A 60 3.51 -13.79 -12.41
N GLU A 61 2.66 -14.64 -11.84
CA GLU A 61 2.83 -15.07 -10.45
C GLU A 61 4.15 -15.82 -10.28
N HIS A 62 5.08 -15.19 -9.58
CA HIS A 62 6.29 -15.84 -9.12
C HIS A 62 6.01 -16.46 -7.75
N GLU A 63 5.93 -17.79 -7.71
CA GLU A 63 5.79 -18.51 -6.45
C GLU A 63 7.17 -18.65 -5.80
N TYR A 64 7.36 -17.97 -4.67
CA TYR A 64 8.55 -18.07 -3.83
C TYR A 64 8.16 -18.63 -2.47
N SER A 65 8.91 -19.60 -1.97
CA SER A 65 8.78 -20.05 -0.58
C SER A 65 9.84 -19.37 0.29
N ILE A 66 9.47 -18.97 1.50
CA ILE A 66 10.44 -18.39 2.46
C ILE A 66 11.48 -19.41 2.93
N GLU A 67 11.16 -20.70 2.79
CA GLU A 67 12.02 -21.82 3.13
C GLU A 67 13.26 -21.90 2.22
N GLU A 68 13.14 -21.49 0.95
CA GLU A 68 14.27 -21.39 0.01
C GLU A 68 15.34 -20.38 0.47
N PHE A 69 14.97 -19.46 1.35
CA PHE A 69 15.85 -18.46 1.94
C PHE A 69 16.29 -18.82 3.38
N GLY A 70 15.95 -20.04 3.85
CA GLY A 70 16.27 -20.51 5.19
C GLY A 70 15.46 -19.86 6.30
N LEU A 71 14.30 -19.26 5.98
CA LEU A 71 13.42 -18.59 6.93
C LEU A 71 12.20 -19.46 7.26
N THR A 72 11.66 -19.28 8.46
CA THR A 72 10.39 -19.90 8.86
C THR A 72 9.27 -18.87 9.02
N ASN A 73 8.02 -19.31 8.85
CA ASN A 73 6.84 -18.46 9.05
C ASN A 73 6.79 -17.87 10.46
N GLU A 74 7.23 -18.63 11.47
CA GLU A 74 7.29 -18.17 12.86
C GLU A 74 8.28 -17.02 13.03
N GLN A 75 9.49 -17.14 12.47
CA GLN A 75 10.50 -16.08 12.51
C GLN A 75 10.01 -14.79 11.84
N VAL A 76 9.35 -14.90 10.69
CA VAL A 76 8.79 -13.74 9.98
C VAL A 76 7.67 -13.10 10.79
N ARG A 77 6.74 -13.89 11.33
CA ARG A 77 5.63 -13.39 12.16
C ARG A 77 6.11 -12.71 13.43
N GLU A 78 7.13 -13.28 14.09
CA GLU A 78 7.70 -12.68 15.29
C GLU A 78 8.39 -11.34 14.96
N THR A 79 9.18 -11.31 13.88
CA THR A 79 9.89 -10.11 13.43
C THR A 79 8.92 -8.99 13.04
N LEU A 80 7.81 -9.33 12.39
CA LEU A 80 6.79 -8.37 11.92
C LEU A 80 5.67 -8.13 12.94
N LYS A 81 5.72 -8.73 14.13
CA LYS A 81 4.64 -8.68 15.12
C LYS A 81 4.18 -7.25 15.42
N THR A 82 5.11 -6.35 15.73
CA THR A 82 4.80 -4.94 16.03
C THR A 82 4.14 -4.21 14.86
N TYR A 83 4.50 -4.55 13.63
CA TYR A 83 3.90 -3.98 12.42
C TYR A 83 2.47 -4.50 12.22
N ASN A 84 2.28 -5.81 12.33
CA ASN A 84 1.00 -6.49 12.18
C ASN A 84 0.00 -6.04 13.27
N GLU A 85 0.44 -5.92 14.52
CA GLU A 85 -0.38 -5.41 15.62
C GLU A 85 -0.83 -3.96 15.39
N ARG A 86 0.06 -3.11 14.83
CA ARG A 86 -0.27 -1.71 14.57
C ARG A 86 -1.25 -1.54 13.41
N PHE A 87 -1.08 -2.30 12.33
CA PHE A 87 -1.84 -2.10 11.09
C PHE A 87 -2.95 -3.12 10.87
N GLY A 88 -3.07 -4.15 11.72
CA GLY A 88 -4.09 -5.18 11.64
C GLY A 88 -3.97 -6.03 10.37
N VAL A 89 -2.74 -6.38 9.99
CA VAL A 89 -2.40 -7.17 8.79
C VAL A 89 -1.75 -8.49 9.14
#